data_AF-A0A6P5RFM9-F1
#
_entry.id   AF-A0A6P5RFM9-F1
#
_cell.length_a   1.000
_cell.length_b   1.000
_cell.length_c   1.000
_cell.angle_alpha   90.00
_cell.angle_beta   90.00
_cell.angle_gamma   90.00
#
_symmetry.space_group_name_H-M   'P 1'
#
loop_
_entity.id
_entity.type
_entity.pdbx_description
1 polymer ?
#
loop_
_entity_poly.entity_id
_entity_poly.type
_entity_poly.pdbx_seq_one_letter_code
_entity_poly.pdbx_strand_id
1 'polypeptide(L)'
;MDSLLYLLVYPQRPLLTTKTIELVGYDKLGAGQNATVAVMSYSGYDIEDAIVMNKASLDRGFGRCIHMKRYCAVNQKYDNNTQDRILRPNRDGTDSGPMRVLDDDGLAAPGEIIRRNDILINKQVPVVTRGQFKSALNDSEFKSVPQRYDGPQGESCVVDKVALCSDKHNNLCFKFLIRHTRRPEVGDKFSSRHGQKGVCGTIVQQEDFPFSERGICPDLIMNPHGFPRFHYGSAFGEPGGHADKVEAISETLVRMGFSYDGKDFIYSGITGCPLQAYIFMGPIYYQKLKHMVLDKMHARGSGPRVSLTRQPTEGKARNGGLRVGEMERDCLIAYGASMLLYERLMISSDPFEVQVCRVCGLLGYYNHKLKTGICSSCKNGDNISTMKLPYACKLLIQELQSMNIVPRLKLAEA
;
A
#
# COMPACT_ATOMS: atom_id res chain seq x y z
N MET A 1 -6.77 20.10 -6.70
CA MET A 1 -6.53 18.67 -6.95
C MET A 1 -6.00 18.06 -5.67
N ASP A 2 -6.79 17.19 -5.05
CA ASP A 2 -6.38 16.47 -3.84
C ASP A 2 -5.26 15.48 -4.13
N SER A 3 -4.56 15.03 -3.08
CA SER A 3 -3.49 14.04 -3.20
C SER A 3 -4.04 12.64 -3.53
N LEU A 4 -5.17 12.29 -2.92
CA LEU A 4 -5.77 10.98 -2.96
C LEU A 4 -7.28 11.11 -2.81
N LEU A 5 -8.04 10.45 -3.67
CA LEU A 5 -9.49 10.44 -3.67
C LEU A 5 -9.99 9.01 -3.91
N TYR A 6 -11.02 8.63 -3.17
CA TYR A 6 -11.73 7.37 -3.35
C TYR A 6 -13.18 7.70 -3.73
N LEU A 7 -13.60 7.25 -4.90
CA LEU A 7 -14.97 7.42 -5.37
C LEU A 7 -15.62 6.04 -5.49
N LEU A 8 -16.71 5.81 -4.77
CA LEU A 8 -17.51 4.61 -4.97
C LEU A 8 -18.28 4.74 -6.29
N VAL A 9 -18.30 3.69 -7.12
CA VAL A 9 -18.93 3.78 -8.46
C VAL A 9 -20.46 3.87 -8.35
N TYR A 10 -21.05 3.06 -7.46
CA TYR A 10 -22.51 3.02 -7.25
C TYR A 10 -22.85 3.22 -5.78
N PRO A 11 -22.74 4.46 -5.25
CA PRO A 11 -23.20 4.76 -3.90
C PRO A 11 -24.72 4.60 -3.81
N GLN A 12 -25.19 4.02 -2.71
CA GLN A 12 -26.62 3.87 -2.42
C GLN A 12 -27.00 4.61 -1.14
N ARG A 13 -28.26 5.03 -1.05
CA ARG A 13 -28.84 5.52 0.19
C ARG A 13 -29.04 4.35 1.17
N PRO A 14 -28.70 4.49 2.46
CA PRO A 14 -29.04 3.47 3.45
C PRO A 14 -30.56 3.34 3.60
N LEU A 15 -31.06 2.10 3.62
CA LEU A 15 -32.51 1.84 3.77
C LEU A 15 -33.08 2.37 5.09
N LEU A 16 -32.31 2.24 6.17
CA LEU A 16 -32.68 2.75 7.50
C LEU A 16 -31.89 4.03 7.80
N THR A 17 -32.60 5.16 7.80
CA THR A 17 -32.09 6.49 8.14
C THR A 17 -32.54 6.94 9.53
N THR A 18 -31.69 7.74 10.17
CA THR A 18 -32.08 8.51 11.36
C THR A 18 -32.42 9.93 10.92
N LYS A 19 -33.25 10.65 11.68
CA LYS A 19 -33.58 12.06 11.38
C LYS A 19 -32.33 12.93 11.24
N THR A 20 -31.30 12.64 12.04
CA THR A 20 -30.00 13.32 11.98
C THR A 20 -29.30 13.14 10.63
N ILE A 21 -29.38 11.95 10.02
CA ILE A 21 -28.78 11.68 8.69
C ILE A 21 -29.41 12.54 7.60
N GLU A 22 -30.72 12.75 7.68
CA GLU A 22 -31.49 13.55 6.72
C GLU A 22 -31.20 15.05 6.90
N LEU A 23 -31.10 15.51 8.15
CA LEU A 23 -30.72 16.89 8.46
C LEU A 23 -29.30 17.22 8.00
N VAL A 24 -28.37 16.27 8.13
CA VAL A 24 -26.99 16.42 7.64
C VAL A 24 -26.91 16.27 6.11
N GLY A 25 -27.91 15.67 5.47
CA GLY A 25 -27.92 15.40 4.03
C GLY A 25 -27.03 14.23 3.62
N TYR A 26 -26.71 13.31 4.54
CA TYR A 26 -25.91 12.12 4.25
C TYR A 26 -26.67 11.10 3.40
N ASP A 27 -28.00 11.11 3.46
CA ASP A 27 -28.88 10.32 2.59
C ASP A 27 -28.71 10.66 1.09
N LYS A 28 -28.36 11.93 0.78
CA LYS A 28 -28.08 12.40 -0.58
C LYS A 28 -26.69 12.01 -1.08
N LEU A 29 -25.75 11.78 -0.17
CA LEU A 29 -24.34 11.45 -0.45
C LEU A 29 -23.93 10.18 0.29
N GLY A 30 -24.58 9.05 -0.05
CA GLY A 30 -24.27 7.75 0.53
C GLY A 30 -22.82 7.32 0.25
N ALA A 31 -22.13 6.80 1.26
CA ALA A 31 -20.74 6.31 1.14
C ALA A 31 -20.61 4.77 1.10
N GLY A 32 -21.70 4.05 0.85
CA GLY A 32 -21.78 2.60 0.93
C GLY A 32 -22.86 2.02 0.04
N GLN A 33 -23.12 0.72 0.22
CA GLN A 33 -24.10 -0.05 -0.55
C GLN A 33 -24.93 -0.91 0.40
N ASN A 34 -26.21 -1.08 0.09
CA ASN A 34 -27.02 -2.08 0.77
C ASN A 34 -26.64 -3.44 0.22
N ALA A 35 -26.33 -4.38 1.10
CA ALA A 35 -25.94 -5.74 0.75
C ALA A 35 -26.85 -6.73 1.46
N THR A 36 -27.21 -7.81 0.77
CA THR A 36 -27.95 -8.91 1.41
C THR A 36 -26.95 -9.78 2.18
N VAL A 37 -27.13 -9.85 3.50
CA VAL A 37 -26.22 -10.55 4.41
C VAL A 37 -26.87 -11.81 4.91
N ALA A 38 -26.19 -12.95 4.76
CA ALA A 38 -26.55 -14.20 5.42
C ALA A 38 -25.63 -14.46 6.62
N VAL A 39 -26.22 -14.83 7.75
CA VAL A 39 -25.47 -15.13 8.99
C VAL A 39 -25.39 -16.63 9.18
N MET A 40 -24.29 -17.23 8.72
CA MET A 40 -24.04 -18.65 8.80
C MET A 40 -22.53 -18.92 8.76
N SER A 41 -22.10 -20.09 9.22
CA SER A 41 -20.72 -20.52 8.99
C SER A 41 -20.57 -21.09 7.59
N TYR A 42 -19.60 -20.61 6.82
CA TYR A 42 -19.32 -21.09 5.46
C TYR A 42 -17.86 -21.53 5.30
N SER A 43 -17.66 -22.85 5.26
CA SER A 43 -16.40 -23.51 4.89
C SER A 43 -15.15 -23.04 5.66
N GLY A 44 -15.32 -22.43 6.84
CA GLY A 44 -14.24 -21.93 7.69
C GLY A 44 -13.54 -20.65 7.20
N TYR A 45 -13.92 -20.10 6.04
CA TYR A 45 -13.31 -18.89 5.45
C TYR A 45 -13.91 -17.58 5.99
N ASP A 46 -14.83 -17.68 6.95
CA ASP A 46 -15.52 -16.59 7.64
C ASP A 46 -15.13 -16.49 9.12
N ILE A 47 -14.15 -17.27 9.58
CA ILE A 47 -13.64 -17.23 10.96
C ILE A 47 -12.80 -15.96 11.18
N GLU A 48 -12.76 -15.46 12.43
CA GLU A 48 -11.95 -14.29 12.84
C GLU A 48 -12.21 -13.02 12.00
N ASP A 49 -13.47 -12.55 12.02
CA ASP A 49 -13.91 -11.34 11.31
C ASP A 49 -13.69 -11.39 9.77
N ALA A 50 -13.51 -12.58 9.19
CA ALA A 50 -13.50 -12.75 7.75
C ALA A 50 -14.93 -12.74 7.18
N ILE A 51 -15.06 -12.20 5.96
CA ILE A 51 -16.33 -12.12 5.22
C ILE A 51 -16.16 -12.88 3.92
N VAL A 52 -17.14 -13.72 3.59
CA VAL A 52 -17.20 -14.42 2.30
C VAL A 52 -18.07 -13.60 1.36
N MET A 53 -17.59 -13.34 0.15
CA MET A 53 -18.30 -12.50 -0.82
C MET A 53 -18.72 -13.30 -2.06
N ASN A 54 -19.88 -12.93 -2.60
CA ASN A 54 -20.38 -13.47 -3.85
C ASN A 54 -19.68 -12.80 -5.04
N LYS A 55 -18.98 -13.60 -5.85
CA LYS A 55 -18.23 -13.14 -7.01
C LYS A 55 -19.11 -12.47 -8.06
N ALA A 56 -20.31 -12.98 -8.32
CA ALA A 56 -21.19 -12.39 -9.32
C ALA A 56 -21.66 -10.99 -8.89
N SER A 57 -21.89 -10.76 -7.59
CA SER A 57 -22.20 -9.43 -7.06
C SER A 57 -21.02 -8.46 -7.27
N LEU A 58 -19.79 -8.90 -7.04
CA LEU A 58 -18.57 -8.10 -7.32
C LEU A 58 -18.40 -7.81 -8.83
N ASP A 59 -18.68 -8.79 -9.68
CA ASP A 59 -18.60 -8.66 -11.14
C ASP A 59 -19.72 -7.78 -11.72
N ARG A 60 -20.85 -7.65 -11.01
CA ARG A 60 -21.93 -6.69 -11.34
C ARG A 60 -21.69 -5.28 -10.82
N GLY A 61 -20.74 -5.08 -9.90
CA GLY A 61 -20.31 -3.75 -9.46
C GLY A 61 -20.33 -3.48 -7.96
N PHE A 62 -20.64 -4.49 -7.13
CA PHE A 62 -20.58 -4.35 -5.68
C PHE A 62 -19.16 -3.99 -5.21
N GLY A 63 -19.04 -2.96 -4.37
CA GLY A 63 -17.80 -2.47 -3.78
C GLY A 63 -16.76 -1.90 -4.77
N ARG A 64 -17.09 -1.70 -6.05
CA ARG A 64 -16.16 -1.10 -7.02
C ARG A 64 -15.85 0.34 -6.66
N CYS A 65 -14.57 0.66 -6.55
CA CYS A 65 -14.12 2.01 -6.25
C CYS A 65 -13.12 2.52 -7.29
N ILE A 66 -13.20 3.81 -7.56
CA ILE A 66 -12.26 4.54 -8.38
C ILE A 66 -11.27 5.21 -7.43
N HIS A 67 -10.04 4.78 -7.50
CA HIS A 67 -8.92 5.34 -6.78
C HIS A 67 -8.22 6.38 -7.67
N MET A 68 -8.29 7.64 -7.29
CA MET A 68 -7.59 8.72 -8.00
C MET A 68 -6.43 9.23 -7.15
N LYS A 69 -5.24 9.25 -7.74
CA LYS A 69 -4.02 9.72 -7.07
C LYS A 69 -3.35 10.77 -7.91
N ARG A 70 -2.96 11.87 -7.25
CA ARG A 70 -2.25 12.97 -7.88
C ARG A 70 -0.75 12.72 -7.86
N TYR A 71 -0.12 12.83 -9.02
CA TYR A 71 1.32 12.85 -9.21
C TYR A 71 1.72 14.27 -9.61
N CYS A 72 2.66 14.85 -8.87
CA CYS A 72 3.17 16.18 -9.15
C CYS A 72 4.61 16.09 -9.64
N ALA A 73 4.97 16.97 -10.55
CA ALA A 73 6.33 17.20 -10.97
C ALA A 73 6.57 18.70 -11.11
N VAL A 74 7.73 19.15 -10.69
CA VAL A 74 8.13 20.56 -10.83
C VAL A 74 9.28 20.61 -11.80
N ASN A 75 9.18 21.52 -12.77
CA ASN A 75 10.31 21.97 -13.56
C ASN A 75 10.98 23.10 -12.77
N GLN A 76 12.16 22.79 -12.25
CA GLN A 76 12.89 23.65 -11.33
C GLN A 76 13.75 24.63 -12.13
N LYS A 77 13.64 25.91 -11.79
CA LYS A 77 14.63 26.93 -12.13
C LYS A 77 15.67 26.98 -11.01
N TYR A 78 16.93 27.00 -11.40
CA TYR A 78 18.07 27.06 -10.50
C TYR A 78 18.62 28.48 -10.41
N ASP A 79 19.35 28.78 -9.34
CA ASP A 79 19.91 30.12 -9.07
C ASP A 79 20.91 30.59 -10.15
N ASN A 80 21.47 29.65 -10.91
CA ASN A 80 22.37 29.91 -12.03
C ASN A 80 21.64 30.21 -13.37
N ASN A 81 20.34 30.54 -13.31
CA ASN A 81 19.45 30.76 -14.46
C ASN A 81 19.28 29.53 -15.38
N THR A 82 19.78 28.36 -14.99
CA THR A 82 19.46 27.12 -15.70
C THR A 82 18.08 26.62 -15.26
N GLN A 83 17.41 25.88 -16.13
CA GLN A 83 16.10 25.29 -15.83
C GLN A 83 16.05 23.86 -16.34
N ASP A 84 15.20 23.04 -15.74
CA ASP A 84 14.90 21.75 -16.33
C ASP A 84 14.20 21.92 -17.68
N ARG A 85 14.42 20.97 -18.57
CA ARG A 85 13.76 20.95 -19.87
C ARG A 85 12.94 19.68 -20.05
N ILE A 86 11.84 19.81 -20.76
CA ILE A 86 10.99 18.71 -21.16
C ILE A 86 11.18 18.57 -22.66
N LEU A 87 11.45 17.34 -23.11
CA LEU A 87 11.71 17.07 -24.51
C LEU A 87 10.59 16.23 -25.11
N ARG A 88 10.34 16.48 -26.40
CA ARG A 88 9.52 15.61 -27.23
C ARG A 88 10.03 14.16 -27.14
N PRO A 89 9.15 13.16 -26.99
CA PRO A 89 9.57 11.77 -26.97
C PRO A 89 10.19 11.37 -28.30
N ASN A 90 11.30 10.64 -28.26
CA ASN A 90 11.87 10.03 -29.46
C ASN A 90 11.20 8.66 -29.68
N ARG A 91 10.26 8.59 -30.63
CA ARG A 91 9.45 7.39 -30.89
C ARG A 91 10.17 6.32 -31.71
N ASP A 92 11.27 6.66 -32.38
CA ASP A 92 12.02 5.75 -33.26
C ASP A 92 13.16 5.01 -32.54
N GLY A 93 13.47 5.40 -31.30
CA GLY A 93 14.54 4.79 -30.50
C GLY A 93 14.14 3.47 -29.82
N THR A 94 15.14 2.72 -29.35
CA THR A 94 14.97 1.50 -28.53
C THR A 94 14.20 1.71 -27.22
N ASP A 95 14.05 2.96 -26.78
CA ASP A 95 13.38 3.37 -25.53
C ASP A 95 11.93 3.87 -25.77
N SER A 96 11.36 3.56 -26.94
CA SER A 96 10.01 3.98 -27.37
C SER A 96 8.87 3.33 -26.57
N GLY A 97 9.08 2.11 -26.08
CA GLY A 97 8.10 1.35 -25.30
C GLY A 97 7.52 2.12 -24.10
N PRO A 98 8.35 2.58 -23.14
CA PRO A 98 7.89 3.34 -21.97
C PRO A 98 7.45 4.78 -22.26
N MET A 99 7.73 5.31 -23.46
CA MET A 99 7.36 6.67 -23.88
C MET A 99 6.05 6.73 -24.67
N ARG A 100 5.34 5.61 -24.85
CA ARG A 100 4.11 5.53 -25.64
C ARG A 100 3.01 6.49 -25.18
N VAL A 101 2.91 6.73 -23.88
CA VAL A 101 1.86 7.56 -23.24
C VAL A 101 2.11 9.06 -23.48
N LEU A 102 3.31 9.44 -23.92
CA LEU A 102 3.71 10.83 -24.05
C LEU A 102 3.22 11.46 -25.35
N ASP A 103 2.64 12.64 -25.20
CA ASP A 103 2.35 13.54 -26.30
C ASP A 103 3.62 14.25 -26.82
N ASP A 104 3.49 15.03 -27.89
CA ASP A 104 4.59 15.77 -28.52
C ASP A 104 5.28 16.77 -27.58
N ASP A 105 4.56 17.24 -26.55
CA ASP A 105 5.11 18.13 -25.51
C ASP A 105 5.95 17.38 -24.45
N GLY A 106 6.08 16.05 -24.54
CA GLY A 106 6.83 15.24 -23.56
C GLY A 106 6.09 15.00 -22.25
N LEU A 107 4.77 15.21 -22.23
CA LEU A 107 3.87 14.95 -21.11
C LEU A 107 2.89 13.82 -21.45
N ALA A 108 2.47 13.05 -20.45
CA ALA A 108 1.42 12.04 -20.65
C ALA A 108 0.06 12.69 -20.95
N ALA A 109 -0.63 12.25 -22.00
CA ALA A 109 -1.91 12.81 -22.41
C ALA A 109 -3.10 12.28 -21.56
N PRO A 110 -4.13 13.12 -21.27
CA PRO A 110 -5.38 12.65 -20.68
C PRO A 110 -6.06 11.59 -21.55
N GLY A 111 -6.59 10.53 -20.93
CA GLY A 111 -7.24 9.40 -21.60
C GLY A 111 -6.32 8.21 -21.89
N GLU A 112 -5.00 8.41 -21.84
CA GLU A 112 -4.05 7.34 -22.14
C GLU A 112 -3.96 6.28 -21.03
N ILE A 113 -3.76 5.03 -21.46
CA ILE A 113 -3.62 3.88 -20.57
C ILE A 113 -2.15 3.73 -20.15
N ILE A 114 -1.91 3.91 -18.86
CA ILE A 114 -0.59 3.85 -18.22
C ILE A 114 -0.40 2.51 -17.52
N ARG A 115 0.81 1.96 -17.67
CA ARG A 115 1.30 0.77 -16.98
C ARG A 115 2.49 1.14 -16.10
N ARG A 116 2.85 0.22 -15.19
CA ARG A 116 4.04 0.38 -14.34
C ARG A 116 5.28 0.61 -15.21
N ASN A 117 6.09 1.58 -14.80
CA ASN A 117 7.32 2.06 -15.48
C ASN A 117 7.13 2.92 -16.73
N ASP A 118 5.90 3.19 -17.18
CA ASP A 118 5.67 4.17 -18.23
C ASP A 118 6.10 5.57 -17.77
N ILE A 119 6.60 6.38 -18.70
CA ILE A 119 7.10 7.72 -18.42
C ILE A 119 5.92 8.70 -18.44
N LEU A 120 5.73 9.44 -17.35
CA LEU A 120 4.73 10.51 -17.27
C LEU A 120 5.26 11.83 -17.83
N ILE A 121 6.56 12.07 -17.66
CA ILE A 121 7.25 13.27 -18.11
C ILE A 121 8.65 12.91 -18.59
N ASN A 122 8.96 13.26 -19.83
CA ASN A 122 10.31 13.15 -20.38
C ASN A 122 11.14 14.38 -19.99
N LYS A 123 11.67 14.35 -18.75
CA LYS A 123 12.41 15.45 -18.13
C LYS A 123 13.92 15.25 -18.21
N GLN A 124 14.65 16.32 -18.49
CA GLN A 124 16.10 16.40 -18.35
C GLN A 124 16.52 17.51 -17.39
N VAL A 125 17.56 17.24 -16.62
CA VAL A 125 18.09 18.12 -15.56
C VAL A 125 19.52 18.50 -15.92
N PRO A 126 19.93 19.77 -15.78
CA PRO A 126 21.33 20.17 -16.01
C PRO A 126 22.27 19.47 -15.03
N VAL A 127 23.44 19.03 -15.49
CA VAL A 127 24.43 18.34 -14.66
C VAL A 127 25.00 19.28 -13.60
N VAL A 128 25.19 20.55 -13.93
CA VAL A 128 25.68 21.57 -12.99
C VAL A 128 24.53 22.47 -12.54
N THR A 129 24.11 22.26 -11.30
CA THR A 129 23.02 23.01 -10.65
C THR A 129 23.52 24.13 -9.73
N ARG A 130 24.84 24.23 -9.50
CA ARG A 130 25.47 25.23 -8.62
C ARG A 130 26.73 25.82 -9.27
N GLY A 131 26.84 27.15 -9.25
CA GLY A 131 27.97 27.91 -9.82
C GLY A 131 27.56 28.90 -10.93
N GLN A 132 28.42 29.86 -11.27
CA GLN A 132 28.16 30.82 -12.35
C GLN A 132 28.34 30.15 -13.72
N PHE A 133 27.26 30.03 -14.49
CA PHE A 133 27.29 29.67 -15.90
C PHE A 133 27.19 30.94 -16.76
N LYS A 134 28.03 31.03 -17.80
CA LYS A 134 28.14 32.23 -18.65
C LYS A 134 27.58 32.05 -20.08
N SER A 135 27.13 30.86 -20.46
CA SER A 135 26.64 30.55 -21.81
C SER A 135 25.43 29.60 -21.79
N ALA A 136 24.69 29.55 -22.91
CA ALA A 136 23.65 28.55 -23.13
C ALA A 136 24.24 27.13 -23.06
N LEU A 137 23.56 26.25 -22.33
CA LEU A 137 23.99 24.86 -22.12
C LEU A 137 23.88 24.05 -23.42
N ASN A 138 24.89 23.23 -23.69
CA ASN A 138 24.85 22.25 -24.78
C ASN A 138 24.05 21.01 -24.37
N ASP A 139 23.55 20.23 -25.34
CA ASP A 139 22.75 19.02 -25.07
C ASP A 139 23.49 17.97 -24.22
N SER A 140 24.82 17.92 -24.32
CA SER A 140 25.67 17.02 -23.53
C SER A 140 25.73 17.35 -22.03
N GLU A 141 25.28 18.54 -21.63
CA GLU A 141 25.33 19.03 -20.25
C GLU A 141 24.01 18.76 -19.49
N PHE A 142 23.07 18.06 -20.12
CA PHE A 142 21.83 17.61 -19.51
C PHE A 142 21.84 16.11 -19.25
N LYS A 143 21.36 15.72 -18.07
CA LYS A 143 21.12 14.33 -17.70
C LYS A 143 19.63 14.02 -17.81
N SER A 144 19.29 12.93 -18.49
CA SER A 144 17.91 12.45 -18.55
C SER A 144 17.46 11.90 -17.19
N VAL A 145 16.37 12.44 -16.67
CA VAL A 145 15.73 12.04 -15.39
C VAL A 145 14.22 11.94 -15.62
N PRO A 146 13.77 10.94 -16.41
CA PRO A 146 12.35 10.80 -16.72
C PRO A 146 11.57 10.42 -15.46
N GLN A 147 10.40 11.03 -15.29
CA GLN A 147 9.53 10.71 -14.15
C GLN A 147 8.63 9.54 -14.53
N ARG A 148 8.94 8.37 -13.97
CA ARG A 148 8.20 7.12 -14.23
C ARG A 148 7.01 6.95 -13.30
N TYR A 149 5.97 6.32 -13.80
CA TYR A 149 4.81 5.91 -13.02
C TYR A 149 5.11 4.66 -12.20
N ASP A 150 5.13 4.82 -10.88
CA ASP A 150 5.17 3.72 -9.92
C ASP A 150 3.74 3.38 -9.48
N GLY A 151 3.15 2.42 -10.19
CA GLY A 151 1.80 1.90 -9.97
C GLY A 151 1.78 0.38 -9.72
N PRO A 152 0.60 -0.18 -9.42
CA PRO A 152 0.43 -1.62 -9.22
C PRO A 152 0.86 -2.41 -10.47
N GLN A 153 1.38 -3.62 -10.26
CA GLN A 153 1.84 -4.49 -11.33
C GLN A 153 0.64 -5.26 -11.93
N GLY A 154 0.55 -5.31 -13.26
CA GLY A 154 -0.48 -6.08 -13.98
C GLY A 154 -1.79 -5.33 -14.21
N GLU A 155 -2.05 -4.23 -13.50
CA GLU A 155 -3.25 -3.41 -13.69
C GLU A 155 -2.95 -2.16 -14.52
N SER A 156 -3.90 -1.80 -15.37
CA SER A 156 -3.86 -0.60 -16.20
C SER A 156 -4.54 0.57 -15.51
N CYS A 157 -3.85 1.70 -15.41
CA CYS A 157 -4.39 2.97 -14.93
C CYS A 157 -4.63 3.91 -16.10
N VAL A 158 -5.40 4.98 -15.89
CA VAL A 158 -5.70 5.98 -16.94
C VAL A 158 -5.34 7.37 -16.44
N VAL A 159 -4.73 8.21 -17.29
CA VAL A 159 -4.59 9.64 -17.00
C VAL A 159 -5.97 10.28 -17.09
N ASP A 160 -6.47 10.82 -15.99
CA ASP A 160 -7.80 11.44 -15.95
C ASP A 160 -7.72 12.93 -16.30
N LYS A 161 -6.76 13.64 -15.70
CA LYS A 161 -6.57 15.07 -15.90
C LYS A 161 -5.12 15.46 -15.77
N VAL A 162 -4.65 16.33 -16.66
CA VAL A 162 -3.36 17.00 -16.55
C VAL A 162 -3.60 18.48 -16.33
N ALA A 163 -2.98 19.05 -15.30
CA ALA A 163 -3.02 20.49 -15.06
C ALA A 163 -1.60 21.06 -15.02
N LEU A 164 -1.45 22.17 -15.73
CA LEU A 164 -0.28 23.02 -15.73
C LEU A 164 -0.55 24.17 -14.75
N CYS A 165 0.36 24.40 -13.83
CA CYS A 165 0.25 25.51 -12.89
C CYS A 165 1.64 26.07 -12.57
N SER A 166 1.69 27.35 -12.22
CA SER A 166 2.92 27.94 -11.69
C SER A 166 2.90 27.83 -10.16
N ASP A 167 4.04 27.46 -9.57
CA ASP A 167 4.23 27.51 -8.13
C ASP A 167 4.48 28.97 -7.67
N LYS A 168 4.50 29.21 -6.35
CA LYS A 168 4.79 30.54 -5.76
C LYS A 168 6.11 31.14 -6.25
N HIS A 169 7.05 30.31 -6.67
CA HIS A 169 8.36 30.69 -7.20
C HIS A 169 8.38 30.86 -8.74
N ASN A 170 7.22 30.93 -9.41
CA ASN A 170 7.11 30.97 -10.89
C ASN A 170 7.82 29.80 -11.61
N ASN A 171 7.91 28.66 -10.93
CA ASN A 171 8.33 27.38 -11.50
C ASN A 171 7.12 26.68 -12.12
N LEU A 172 7.30 26.10 -13.31
CA LEU A 172 6.26 25.33 -13.97
C LEU A 172 6.05 24.00 -13.25
N CYS A 173 4.81 23.71 -12.86
CA CYS A 173 4.41 22.52 -12.12
C CYS A 173 3.33 21.75 -12.89
N PHE A 174 3.57 20.47 -13.09
CA PHE A 174 2.71 19.53 -13.79
C PHE A 174 2.02 18.64 -12.77
N LYS A 175 0.70 18.59 -12.81
CA LYS A 175 -0.12 17.76 -11.92
C LYS A 175 -0.93 16.77 -12.75
N PHE A 176 -0.61 15.49 -12.62
CA PHE A 176 -1.31 14.38 -13.24
C PHE A 176 -2.27 13.77 -12.22
N LEU A 177 -3.56 13.74 -12.53
CA LEU A 177 -4.53 12.95 -11.80
C LEU A 177 -4.66 11.61 -12.50
N ILE A 178 -4.20 10.54 -11.85
CA ILE A 178 -4.24 9.19 -12.40
C ILE A 178 -5.38 8.44 -11.73
N ARG A 179 -6.26 7.88 -12.54
CA ARG A 179 -7.44 7.12 -12.13
C ARG A 179 -7.18 5.63 -12.28
N HIS A 180 -7.54 4.88 -11.25
CA HIS A 180 -7.46 3.43 -11.21
C HIS A 180 -8.79 2.86 -10.73
N THR A 181 -9.42 2.00 -11.54
CA THR A 181 -10.69 1.35 -11.19
C THR A 181 -10.40 0.04 -10.47
N ARG A 182 -10.64 0.01 -9.15
CA ARG A 182 -10.34 -1.14 -8.30
C ARG A 182 -11.60 -1.95 -8.02
N ARG A 183 -11.53 -3.23 -8.36
CA ARG A 183 -12.50 -4.22 -7.90
C ARG A 183 -12.14 -4.65 -6.47
N PRO A 184 -13.10 -4.99 -5.62
CA PRO A 184 -12.78 -5.66 -4.35
C PRO A 184 -12.03 -6.96 -4.59
N GLU A 185 -10.98 -7.17 -3.81
CA GLU A 185 -10.17 -8.39 -3.82
C GLU A 185 -10.09 -8.99 -2.41
N VAL A 186 -9.62 -10.23 -2.34
CA VAL A 186 -9.34 -10.91 -1.07
C VAL A 186 -8.35 -10.07 -0.27
N GLY A 187 -8.72 -9.79 0.99
CA GLY A 187 -7.98 -8.96 1.94
C GLY A 187 -8.46 -7.50 2.03
N ASP A 188 -9.33 -7.03 1.13
CA ASP A 188 -9.94 -5.70 1.25
C ASP A 188 -10.83 -5.63 2.49
N LYS A 189 -10.85 -4.47 3.15
CA LYS A 189 -11.65 -4.28 4.37
C LYS A 189 -13.02 -3.67 4.09
N PHE A 190 -14.03 -4.24 4.74
CA PHE A 190 -15.41 -3.80 4.75
C PHE A 190 -15.89 -3.59 6.18
N SER A 191 -16.89 -2.73 6.36
CA SER A 191 -17.48 -2.49 7.67
C SER A 191 -18.98 -2.30 7.55
N SER A 192 -19.71 -2.81 8.53
CA SER A 192 -21.07 -2.34 8.80
C SER A 192 -21.02 -1.00 9.52
N ARG A 193 -22.18 -0.35 9.68
CA ARG A 193 -22.33 0.90 10.46
C ARG A 193 -22.17 0.71 11.97
N HIS A 194 -22.16 -0.53 12.45
CA HIS A 194 -22.19 -0.85 13.87
C HIS A 194 -20.83 -1.36 14.39
N GLY A 195 -19.75 -1.07 13.67
CA GLY A 195 -18.39 -1.39 14.14
C GLY A 195 -17.91 -2.80 13.81
N GLN A 196 -18.74 -3.64 13.17
CA GLN A 196 -18.31 -4.93 12.64
C GLN A 196 -17.45 -4.70 11.40
N LYS A 197 -16.14 -4.79 11.56
CA LYS A 197 -15.16 -4.63 10.49
C LYS A 197 -14.67 -6.02 10.12
N GLY A 198 -14.73 -6.34 8.84
CA GLY A 198 -14.22 -7.60 8.36
C GLY A 198 -13.32 -7.46 7.14
N VAL A 199 -12.53 -8.49 6.91
CA VAL A 199 -11.65 -8.63 5.75
C VAL A 199 -12.32 -9.59 4.78
N CYS A 200 -12.30 -9.31 3.48
CA CYS A 200 -12.74 -10.29 2.48
C CYS A 200 -11.82 -11.53 2.56
N GLY A 201 -12.32 -12.63 3.11
CA GLY A 201 -11.54 -13.86 3.33
C GLY A 201 -11.46 -14.71 2.07
N THR A 202 -12.61 -14.92 1.42
CA THR A 202 -12.67 -15.60 0.12
C THR A 202 -13.81 -15.05 -0.74
N ILE A 203 -13.66 -15.22 -2.05
CA ILE A 203 -14.64 -14.83 -3.06
C ILE A 203 -15.11 -16.12 -3.73
N VAL A 204 -16.39 -16.44 -3.58
CA VAL A 204 -16.98 -17.69 -4.08
C VAL A 204 -17.92 -17.38 -5.23
N GLN A 205 -18.02 -18.32 -6.18
CA GLN A 205 -18.93 -18.20 -7.31
C GLN A 205 -20.39 -18.20 -6.87
N GLN A 206 -21.28 -17.62 -7.68
CA GLN A 206 -22.70 -17.53 -7.32
C GLN A 206 -23.36 -18.91 -7.29
N GLU A 207 -22.94 -19.81 -8.18
CA GLU A 207 -23.45 -21.19 -8.27
C GLU A 207 -23.19 -22.03 -7.00
N ASP A 208 -22.06 -21.80 -6.31
CA ASP A 208 -21.71 -22.50 -5.08
C ASP A 208 -22.22 -21.78 -3.82
N PHE A 209 -22.80 -20.59 -3.99
CA PHE A 209 -23.32 -19.78 -2.89
C PHE A 209 -24.69 -20.32 -2.43
N PRO A 210 -24.98 -20.27 -1.12
CA PRO A 210 -26.28 -20.67 -0.62
C PRO A 210 -27.40 -19.75 -1.14
N PHE A 211 -28.58 -20.30 -1.41
CA PHE A 211 -29.72 -19.54 -1.96
C PHE A 211 -31.04 -19.92 -1.28
N SER A 212 -31.99 -18.99 -1.21
CA SER A 212 -33.32 -19.26 -0.67
C SER A 212 -34.26 -19.87 -1.72
N GLU A 213 -35.38 -20.45 -1.29
CA GLU A 213 -36.43 -20.98 -2.19
C GLU A 213 -36.95 -19.94 -3.19
N ARG A 214 -36.90 -18.65 -2.82
CA ARG A 214 -37.30 -17.52 -3.67
C ARG A 214 -36.23 -17.12 -4.69
N GLY A 215 -35.09 -17.81 -4.72
CA GLY A 215 -33.95 -17.52 -5.58
C GLY A 215 -33.06 -16.37 -5.07
N ILE A 216 -33.20 -15.95 -3.81
CA ILE A 216 -32.38 -14.89 -3.25
C ILE A 216 -31.02 -15.48 -2.89
N CYS A 217 -29.96 -14.97 -3.53
CA CYS A 217 -28.58 -15.26 -3.19
C CYS A 217 -28.02 -14.08 -2.37
N PRO A 218 -27.40 -14.31 -1.21
CA PRO A 218 -26.76 -13.26 -0.45
C PRO A 218 -25.54 -12.69 -1.20
N ASP A 219 -25.22 -11.42 -0.92
CA ASP A 219 -24.04 -10.75 -1.44
C ASP A 219 -22.81 -11.06 -0.58
N LEU A 220 -23.02 -11.21 0.72
CA LEU A 220 -21.99 -11.52 1.69
C LEU A 220 -22.49 -12.47 2.79
N ILE A 221 -21.60 -13.35 3.23
CA ILE A 221 -21.83 -14.23 4.38
C ILE A 221 -20.90 -13.78 5.50
N MET A 222 -21.48 -13.70 6.69
CA MET A 222 -20.78 -13.35 7.91
C MET A 222 -20.97 -14.46 8.93
N ASN A 223 -19.90 -14.78 9.65
CA ASN A 223 -19.93 -15.80 10.67
C ASN A 223 -20.78 -15.36 11.88
N PRO A 224 -21.68 -16.22 12.39
CA PRO A 224 -22.47 -15.95 13.59
C PRO A 224 -21.61 -15.63 14.82
N HIS A 225 -20.37 -16.13 14.92
CA HIS A 225 -19.47 -15.82 16.04
C HIS A 225 -19.03 -14.35 16.09
N GLY A 226 -19.11 -13.63 14.97
CA GLY A 226 -18.85 -12.18 14.91
C GLY A 226 -19.97 -11.34 15.52
N PHE A 227 -21.15 -11.92 15.81
CA PHE A 227 -22.21 -11.22 16.52
C PHE A 227 -21.98 -11.34 18.04
N PRO A 228 -21.72 -10.24 18.77
CA PRO A 228 -21.78 -10.27 20.22
C PRO A 228 -23.23 -10.50 20.67
N ARG A 229 -23.42 -11.08 21.86
CA ARG A 229 -24.74 -11.34 22.48
C ARG A 229 -25.57 -10.07 22.78
N PHE A 230 -25.06 -8.88 22.43
CA PHE A 230 -25.74 -7.61 22.61
C PHE A 230 -26.53 -7.27 21.35
N HIS A 231 -27.81 -6.93 21.53
CA HIS A 231 -28.79 -6.60 20.50
C HIS A 231 -28.24 -5.61 19.47
N TYR A 232 -27.72 -6.10 18.35
CA TYR A 232 -27.45 -5.26 17.19
C TYR A 232 -28.80 -4.84 16.62
N GLY A 233 -29.07 -3.53 16.66
CA GLY A 233 -30.16 -2.89 15.93
C GLY A 233 -29.97 -2.94 14.41
N SER A 234 -29.33 -3.97 13.88
CA SER A 234 -29.28 -4.23 12.44
C SER A 234 -30.68 -4.69 12.02
N ALA A 235 -31.40 -3.76 11.42
CA ALA A 235 -32.83 -3.75 11.05
C ALA A 235 -33.78 -3.06 12.05
N PHE A 236 -33.38 -2.85 13.31
CA PHE A 236 -34.28 -2.40 14.38
C PHE A 236 -33.67 -1.19 15.10
N GLY A 237 -34.18 0.00 14.79
CA GLY A 237 -33.52 1.25 15.15
C GLY A 237 -33.56 1.59 16.63
N GLU A 238 -32.73 2.58 16.95
CA GLU A 238 -32.70 3.27 18.23
C GLU A 238 -34.00 4.05 18.50
N PRO A 239 -34.28 4.45 19.77
CA PRO A 239 -35.46 5.24 20.15
C PRO A 239 -35.64 6.60 19.44
N GLY A 240 -34.71 7.01 18.57
CA GLY A 240 -34.74 8.27 17.81
C GLY A 240 -34.69 8.11 16.27
N GLY A 241 -34.78 6.88 15.74
CA GLY A 241 -34.78 6.60 14.30
C GLY A 241 -36.18 6.49 13.68
N HIS A 242 -36.26 6.45 12.34
CA HIS A 242 -37.50 6.09 11.60
C HIS A 242 -37.84 4.59 11.66
N ALA A 243 -37.19 3.82 12.53
CA ALA A 243 -37.42 2.38 12.61
C ALA A 243 -38.50 2.10 13.66
N ASP A 244 -39.51 1.34 13.24
CA ASP A 244 -40.56 0.84 14.12
C ASP A 244 -40.01 -0.13 15.16
N LYS A 245 -40.80 -0.38 16.22
CA LYS A 245 -40.47 -1.40 17.22
C LYS A 245 -40.34 -2.78 16.57
N VAL A 246 -39.52 -3.65 17.17
CA VAL A 246 -39.27 -5.01 16.65
C VAL A 246 -40.59 -5.77 16.44
N GLU A 247 -41.56 -5.60 17.33
CA GLU A 247 -42.87 -6.27 17.25
C GLU A 247 -43.65 -5.83 16.01
N ALA A 248 -43.69 -4.53 15.72
CA ALA A 248 -44.40 -3.99 14.55
C ALA A 248 -43.75 -4.40 13.23
N ILE A 249 -42.41 -4.49 13.19
CA ILE A 249 -41.68 -5.00 12.01
C ILE A 249 -41.95 -6.49 11.84
N SER A 250 -41.95 -7.26 12.92
CA SER A 250 -42.25 -8.70 12.92
C SER A 250 -43.64 -8.97 12.35
N GLU A 251 -44.66 -8.23 12.79
CA GLU A 251 -46.03 -8.30 12.24
C GLU A 251 -46.07 -7.94 10.75
N THR A 252 -45.26 -6.97 10.33
CA THR A 252 -45.16 -6.56 8.92
C THR A 252 -44.47 -7.61 8.05
N LEU A 253 -43.43 -8.26 8.56
CA LEU A 253 -42.76 -9.37 7.88
C LEU A 253 -43.73 -10.53 7.65
N VAL A 254 -44.50 -10.91 8.68
CA VAL A 254 -45.52 -11.96 8.57
C VAL A 254 -46.60 -11.59 7.55
N ARG A 255 -47.10 -10.34 7.55
CA ARG A 255 -48.07 -9.85 6.56
C ARG A 255 -47.54 -9.92 5.12
N MET A 256 -46.22 -9.75 4.93
CA MET A 256 -45.54 -9.82 3.63
C MET A 256 -45.07 -11.24 3.27
N GLY A 257 -45.40 -12.26 4.08
CA GLY A 257 -45.05 -13.65 3.84
C GLY A 257 -43.60 -14.02 4.16
N PHE A 258 -42.94 -13.26 5.04
CA PHE A 258 -41.62 -13.58 5.59
C PHE A 258 -41.73 -14.08 7.04
N SER A 259 -40.69 -14.79 7.50
CA SER A 259 -40.57 -15.18 8.90
C SER A 259 -40.44 -13.97 9.82
N TYR A 260 -41.13 -14.00 10.96
CA TYR A 260 -41.06 -12.95 11.98
C TYR A 260 -39.64 -12.77 12.53
N ASP A 261 -38.82 -13.83 12.53
CA ASP A 261 -37.44 -13.83 13.03
C ASP A 261 -36.41 -13.42 11.95
N GLY A 262 -36.86 -13.14 10.72
CA GLY A 262 -35.98 -12.83 9.58
C GLY A 262 -35.09 -14.01 9.15
N LYS A 263 -35.38 -15.22 9.64
CA LYS A 263 -34.71 -16.45 9.24
C LYS A 263 -35.44 -17.11 8.08
N ASP A 264 -34.69 -17.50 7.07
CA ASP A 264 -35.21 -18.13 5.86
C ASP A 264 -34.66 -19.56 5.71
N PHE A 265 -35.36 -20.36 4.91
CA PHE A 265 -34.93 -21.69 4.53
C PHE A 265 -33.99 -21.59 3.32
N ILE A 266 -32.76 -22.08 3.48
CA ILE A 266 -31.68 -21.90 2.51
C ILE A 266 -31.13 -23.26 2.07
N TYR A 267 -30.83 -23.37 0.79
CA TYR A 267 -30.22 -24.54 0.16
C TYR A 267 -28.72 -24.34 -0.03
N SER A 268 -27.97 -25.44 0.09
CA SER A 268 -26.54 -25.46 -0.23
C SER A 268 -26.35 -25.39 -1.74
N GLY A 269 -25.60 -24.39 -2.24
CA GLY A 269 -25.24 -24.31 -3.67
C GLY A 269 -24.39 -25.47 -4.18
N ILE A 270 -23.65 -26.15 -3.28
CA ILE A 270 -22.75 -27.26 -3.63
C ILE A 270 -23.51 -28.57 -3.78
N THR A 271 -24.40 -28.88 -2.83
CA THR A 271 -25.09 -30.18 -2.77
C THR A 271 -26.52 -30.13 -3.30
N GLY A 272 -27.12 -28.94 -3.40
CA GLY A 272 -28.55 -28.76 -3.68
C GLY A 272 -29.47 -29.15 -2.52
N CYS A 273 -28.93 -29.71 -1.44
CA CYS A 273 -29.72 -30.10 -0.28
C CYS A 273 -30.07 -28.88 0.59
N PRO A 274 -31.23 -28.91 1.27
CA PRO A 274 -31.57 -27.90 2.26
C PRO A 274 -30.62 -27.96 3.47
N LEU A 275 -30.29 -26.79 4.02
CA LEU A 275 -29.56 -26.71 5.27
C LEU A 275 -30.48 -27.14 6.44
N GLN A 276 -29.90 -27.81 7.44
CA GLN A 276 -30.65 -28.32 8.61
C GLN A 276 -31.14 -27.22 9.56
N ALA A 277 -30.70 -25.97 9.38
CA ALA A 277 -31.03 -24.83 10.22
C ALA A 277 -31.55 -23.66 9.39
N TYR A 278 -32.47 -22.89 9.97
CA TYR A 278 -32.91 -21.62 9.39
C TYR A 278 -31.83 -20.55 9.55
N ILE A 279 -31.53 -19.85 8.46
CA ILE A 279 -30.44 -18.89 8.39
C ILE A 279 -31.01 -17.48 8.40
N PHE A 280 -30.50 -16.61 9.27
CA PHE A 280 -30.88 -15.20 9.26
C PHE A 280 -30.34 -14.54 8.00
N MET A 281 -31.23 -13.91 7.24
CA MET A 281 -30.88 -13.20 6.01
C MET A 281 -31.59 -11.85 5.97
N GLY A 282 -30.84 -10.78 5.71
CA GLY A 282 -31.42 -9.45 5.64
C GLY A 282 -30.55 -8.41 4.96
N PRO A 283 -31.13 -7.31 4.47
CA PRO A 283 -30.38 -6.22 3.87
C PRO A 283 -29.68 -5.40 4.98
N ILE A 284 -28.37 -5.25 4.87
CA ILE A 284 -27.53 -4.44 5.78
C ILE A 284 -26.71 -3.45 4.95
N TYR A 285 -26.62 -2.21 5.41
CA TYR A 285 -25.79 -1.20 4.76
C TYR A 285 -24.31 -1.38 5.11
N TYR A 286 -23.51 -1.73 4.11
CA TYR A 286 -22.07 -1.95 4.20
C TYR A 286 -21.28 -0.83 3.54
N GLN A 287 -20.09 -0.58 4.09
CA GLN A 287 -19.15 0.42 3.61
C GLN A 287 -17.82 -0.25 3.25
N LYS A 288 -17.31 0.03 2.05
CA LYS A 288 -15.94 -0.33 1.69
C LYS A 288 -14.97 0.65 2.35
N LEU A 289 -14.02 0.12 3.11
CA LEU A 289 -13.01 0.97 3.76
C LEU A 289 -11.87 1.28 2.80
N LYS A 290 -11.16 2.39 3.06
CA LYS A 290 -9.95 2.80 2.32
C LYS A 290 -8.78 1.81 2.44
N HIS A 291 -8.88 0.82 3.32
CA HIS A 291 -7.81 -0.15 3.59
C HIS A 291 -7.87 -1.29 2.56
N MET A 292 -7.27 -1.06 1.40
CA MET A 292 -7.15 -2.06 0.34
C MET A 292 -5.80 -2.78 0.37
N VAL A 293 -5.76 -4.03 -0.09
CA VAL A 293 -4.56 -4.87 -0.05
C VAL A 293 -3.47 -4.38 -0.99
N LEU A 294 -3.86 -3.95 -2.19
CA LEU A 294 -2.95 -3.43 -3.22
C LEU A 294 -2.03 -2.33 -2.69
N ASP A 295 -2.51 -1.52 -1.75
CA ASP A 295 -1.71 -0.44 -1.15
C ASP A 295 -0.73 -0.96 -0.09
N LYS A 296 -1.06 -2.07 0.60
CA LYS A 296 -0.29 -2.63 1.71
C LYS A 296 0.77 -3.63 1.29
N MET A 297 0.47 -4.46 0.29
CA MET A 297 1.40 -5.49 -0.17
C MET A 297 2.69 -4.84 -0.68
N HIS A 298 3.81 -5.26 -0.13
CA HIS A 298 5.15 -4.89 -0.61
C HIS A 298 6.13 -5.99 -0.23
N ALA A 299 7.07 -6.24 -1.13
CA ALA A 299 8.14 -7.20 -0.92
C ALA A 299 9.43 -6.61 -1.46
N ARG A 300 10.55 -6.99 -0.84
CA ARG A 300 11.88 -6.54 -1.21
C ARG A 300 12.81 -7.75 -1.23
N GLY A 301 13.43 -7.99 -2.39
CA GLY A 301 14.59 -8.88 -2.50
C GLY A 301 15.87 -8.08 -2.26
N SER A 302 16.35 -7.38 -3.29
CA SER A 302 17.41 -6.40 -3.19
C SER A 302 16.88 -5.01 -3.57
N GLY A 303 17.52 -3.95 -3.06
CA GLY A 303 17.02 -2.60 -3.26
C GLY A 303 18.03 -1.53 -2.86
N PRO A 304 17.68 -0.26 -3.07
CA PRO A 304 18.54 0.85 -2.73
C PRO A 304 18.86 0.88 -1.24
N ARG A 305 20.03 1.43 -0.94
CA ARG A 305 20.54 1.62 0.42
C ARG A 305 20.72 3.11 0.69
N VAL A 306 20.54 3.50 1.95
CA VAL A 306 20.83 4.85 2.41
C VAL A 306 22.33 5.09 2.29
N SER A 307 22.75 6.23 1.74
CA SER A 307 24.17 6.51 1.47
C SER A 307 25.02 6.53 2.74
N LEU A 308 24.50 7.12 3.83
CA LEU A 308 25.20 7.27 5.09
C LEU A 308 25.41 5.92 5.78
N THR A 309 24.35 5.19 6.10
CA THR A 309 24.38 3.95 6.90
C THR A 309 24.55 2.69 6.06
N ARG A 310 24.40 2.78 4.74
CA ARG A 310 24.37 1.64 3.80
C ARG A 310 23.28 0.60 4.12
N GLN A 311 22.32 0.95 4.96
CA GLN A 311 21.19 0.10 5.30
C GLN A 311 20.08 0.22 4.24
N PRO A 312 19.19 -0.79 4.13
CA PRO A 312 17.95 -0.69 3.37
C PRO A 312 17.21 0.64 3.57
N THR A 313 16.75 1.26 2.49
CA THR A 313 15.83 2.41 2.57
C THR A 313 14.54 2.05 3.31
N GLU A 314 13.83 3.07 3.82
CA GLU A 314 12.53 2.91 4.46
C GLU A 314 11.37 3.22 3.49
N GLY A 315 10.25 2.51 3.68
CA GLY A 315 8.97 2.77 3.02
C GLY A 315 8.81 2.18 1.61
N LYS A 316 7.58 1.74 1.30
CA LYS A 316 7.21 1.12 0.01
C LYS A 316 7.59 1.97 -1.20
N ALA A 317 7.35 3.29 -1.14
CA ALA A 317 7.62 4.22 -2.24
C ALA A 317 9.11 4.33 -2.62
N ARG A 318 10.04 3.88 -1.77
CA ARG A 318 11.49 3.88 -2.01
C ARG A 318 12.05 2.46 -2.12
N ASN A 319 11.20 1.47 -2.40
CA ASN A 319 11.53 0.05 -2.34
C ASN A 319 12.23 -0.32 -1.02
N GLY A 320 11.71 0.23 0.08
CA GLY A 320 12.27 0.07 1.41
C GLY A 320 12.09 -1.34 1.97
N GLY A 321 12.96 -1.70 2.91
CA GLY A 321 12.89 -2.97 3.63
C GLY A 321 11.97 -2.89 4.85
N LEU A 322 11.68 -4.06 5.43
CA LEU A 322 11.06 -4.16 6.74
C LEU A 322 12.13 -4.02 7.82
N ARG A 323 11.78 -3.33 8.91
CA ARG A 323 12.65 -3.16 10.06
C ARG A 323 12.50 -4.35 11.01
N VAL A 324 13.61 -4.99 11.34
CA VAL A 324 13.69 -5.91 12.48
C VAL A 324 14.06 -5.08 13.70
N GLY A 325 13.12 -4.93 14.62
CA GLY A 325 13.30 -4.16 15.85
C GLY A 325 13.88 -5.00 16.99
N GLU A 326 13.91 -4.37 18.15
CA GLU A 326 14.41 -5.01 19.37
C GLU A 326 13.51 -6.17 19.83
N MET A 327 12.19 -5.98 19.77
CA MET A 327 11.24 -7.03 20.14
C MET A 327 11.37 -8.25 19.25
N GLU A 328 11.52 -8.06 17.93
CA GLU A 328 11.71 -9.17 16.99
C GLU A 328 13.03 -9.89 17.19
N ARG A 329 14.10 -9.15 17.53
CA ARG A 329 15.41 -9.74 17.92
C ARG A 329 15.24 -10.62 19.15
N ASP A 330 14.58 -10.11 20.18
CA ASP A 330 14.44 -10.81 21.46
C ASP A 330 13.59 -12.08 21.31
N CYS A 331 12.59 -12.08 20.44
CA CYS A 331 11.88 -13.30 20.06
C CYS A 331 12.83 -14.36 19.48
N LEU A 332 13.73 -13.99 18.55
CA LEU A 332 14.68 -14.93 17.96
C LEU A 332 15.71 -15.44 18.98
N ILE A 333 16.11 -14.61 19.94
CA ILE A 333 16.99 -14.99 21.05
C ILE A 333 16.27 -16.01 21.94
N ALA A 334 14.99 -15.76 22.28
CA ALA A 334 14.19 -16.67 23.10
C ALA A 334 14.01 -18.05 22.45
N TYR A 335 13.90 -18.12 21.12
CA TYR A 335 13.91 -19.37 20.37
C TYR A 335 15.28 -20.05 20.29
N GLY A 336 16.38 -19.36 20.63
CA GLY A 336 17.74 -19.88 20.48
C GLY A 336 18.25 -19.91 19.03
N ALA A 337 17.63 -19.16 18.12
CA ALA A 337 17.94 -19.18 16.69
C ALA A 337 19.16 -18.31 16.33
N SER A 338 20.33 -18.65 16.86
CA SER A 338 21.58 -17.87 16.75
C SER A 338 22.04 -17.64 15.30
N MET A 339 21.99 -18.68 14.46
CA MET A 339 22.40 -18.55 13.06
C MET A 339 21.45 -17.66 12.26
N LEU A 340 20.14 -17.73 12.54
CA LEU A 340 19.15 -16.88 11.89
C LEU A 340 19.31 -15.41 12.31
N LEU A 341 19.63 -15.15 13.58
CA LEU A 341 19.98 -13.80 14.06
C LEU A 341 21.18 -13.23 13.31
N TYR A 342 22.25 -14.02 13.17
CA TYR A 342 23.44 -13.61 12.43
C TYR A 342 23.16 -13.31 10.96
N GLU A 343 22.36 -14.16 10.30
CA GLU A 343 21.95 -13.96 8.90
C GLU A 343 21.10 -12.68 8.73
N ARG A 344 20.12 -12.46 9.62
CA ARG A 344 19.16 -11.35 9.49
C ARG A 344 19.77 -10.01 9.85
N LEU A 345 20.57 -9.95 10.92
CA LEU A 345 21.15 -8.69 11.41
C LEU A 345 22.45 -8.30 10.71
N MET A 346 23.28 -9.27 10.28
CA MET A 346 24.57 -8.97 9.65
C MET A 346 24.56 -9.20 8.14
N ILE A 347 24.29 -10.43 7.69
CA ILE A 347 24.46 -10.81 6.27
C ILE A 347 23.45 -10.08 5.38
N SER A 348 22.19 -10.00 5.81
CA SER A 348 21.08 -9.46 5.01
C SER A 348 21.00 -7.93 5.00
N SER A 349 21.69 -7.24 5.92
CA SER A 349 21.61 -5.78 6.10
C SER A 349 22.84 -5.08 5.52
N ASP A 350 23.93 -5.02 6.29
CA ASP A 350 25.08 -4.16 6.04
C ASP A 350 26.42 -4.82 6.40
N PRO A 351 26.74 -5.99 5.80
CA PRO A 351 28.03 -6.62 6.04
C PRO A 351 29.16 -5.73 5.48
N PHE A 352 30.21 -5.50 6.28
CA PHE A 352 31.35 -4.69 5.88
C PHE A 352 32.67 -5.31 6.36
N GLU A 353 33.65 -5.34 5.47
CA GLU A 353 35.02 -5.79 5.78
C GLU A 353 35.86 -4.60 6.24
N VAL A 354 36.35 -4.68 7.47
CA VAL A 354 37.24 -3.67 8.06
C VAL A 354 38.64 -4.22 8.25
N GLN A 355 39.61 -3.31 8.27
CA GLN A 355 40.98 -3.61 8.62
C GLN A 355 41.24 -3.13 10.04
N VAL A 356 41.77 -4.01 10.89
CA VAL A 356 42.05 -3.72 12.30
C VAL A 356 43.52 -3.99 12.58
N CYS A 357 44.21 -3.05 13.21
CA CYS A 357 45.60 -3.23 13.62
C CYS A 357 45.69 -4.08 14.90
N ARG A 358 46.51 -5.13 14.89
CA ARG A 358 46.73 -6.03 16.04
C ARG A 358 47.42 -5.35 17.22
N VAL A 359 48.24 -4.33 16.96
CA VAL A 359 49.02 -3.64 18.00
C VAL A 359 48.20 -2.55 18.68
N CYS A 360 47.58 -1.64 17.91
CA CYS A 360 46.88 -0.49 18.49
C CYS A 360 45.38 -0.70 18.68
N GLY A 361 44.79 -1.73 18.05
CA GLY A 361 43.35 -2.05 18.12
C GLY A 361 42.46 -1.04 17.40
N LEU A 362 43.02 -0.16 16.57
CA LEU A 362 42.28 0.86 15.83
C LEU A 362 41.96 0.39 14.41
N LEU A 363 40.89 0.96 13.85
CA LEU A 363 40.53 0.75 12.45
C LEU A 363 41.60 1.38 11.54
N GLY A 364 42.12 0.56 10.63
CA GLY A 364 42.94 0.99 9.51
C GLY A 364 42.10 1.21 8.25
N TYR A 365 42.79 1.44 7.14
CA TYR A 365 42.18 1.51 5.82
C TYR A 365 42.92 0.60 4.85
N TYR A 366 42.24 0.16 3.80
CA TYR A 366 42.86 -0.63 2.74
C TYR A 366 43.31 0.29 1.61
N ASN A 367 44.58 0.24 1.24
CA ASN A 367 45.12 1.01 0.12
C ASN A 367 45.08 0.17 -1.15
N HIS A 368 44.13 0.47 -2.04
CA HIS A 368 43.97 -0.26 -3.30
C HIS A 368 45.17 -0.15 -4.25
N LYS A 369 45.96 0.92 -4.18
CA LYS A 369 47.15 1.08 -5.04
C LYS A 369 48.28 0.13 -4.61
N LEU A 370 48.50 0.03 -3.31
CA LEU A 370 49.54 -0.82 -2.72
C LEU A 370 49.05 -2.25 -2.43
N LYS A 371 47.74 -2.49 -2.56
CA LYS A 371 47.06 -3.76 -2.21
C LYS A 371 47.31 -4.21 -0.76
N THR A 372 47.62 -3.28 0.14
CA THR A 372 47.93 -3.55 1.55
C THR A 372 47.01 -2.76 2.49
N GLY A 373 46.71 -3.35 3.64
CA GLY A 373 46.08 -2.64 4.76
C GLY A 373 47.13 -1.73 5.42
N ILE A 374 46.73 -0.52 5.81
CA ILE A 374 47.61 0.43 6.50
C ILE A 374 46.89 0.98 7.74
N CYS A 375 47.62 1.05 8.86
CA CYS A 375 47.13 1.65 10.09
C CYS A 375 47.48 3.14 10.09
N SER A 376 46.49 4.01 10.33
CA SER A 376 46.72 5.47 10.37
C SER A 376 47.63 5.90 11.52
N SER A 377 47.58 5.20 12.66
CA SER A 377 48.38 5.54 13.85
C SER A 377 49.78 4.93 13.81
N CYS A 378 49.88 3.63 13.52
CA CYS A 378 51.18 2.93 13.52
C CYS A 378 51.95 3.10 12.21
N LYS A 379 51.30 3.57 11.13
CA LYS A 379 51.84 3.71 9.77
C LYS A 379 52.45 2.43 9.15
N ASN A 380 52.36 1.31 9.84
CA ASN A 380 52.83 -0.01 9.39
C ASN A 380 51.66 -0.84 8.84
N GLY A 381 51.98 -1.67 7.83
CA GLY A 381 51.01 -2.57 7.17
C GLY A 381 51.04 -4.02 7.65
N ASP A 382 52.14 -4.45 8.29
CA ASP A 382 52.39 -5.88 8.55
C ASP A 382 51.48 -6.49 9.61
N ASN A 383 50.99 -5.69 10.56
CA ASN A 383 50.20 -6.15 11.71
C ASN A 383 48.71 -5.87 11.57
N ILE A 384 48.15 -6.06 10.37
CA ILE A 384 46.73 -5.83 10.09
C ILE A 384 46.00 -7.13 9.80
N SER A 385 44.80 -7.26 10.37
CA SER A 385 43.87 -8.34 10.11
C SER A 385 42.55 -7.81 9.57
N THR A 386 41.96 -8.56 8.66
CA THR A 386 40.62 -8.30 8.13
C THR A 386 39.56 -8.96 9.02
N MET A 387 38.52 -8.21 9.37
CA MET A 387 37.36 -8.68 10.13
C MET A 387 36.07 -8.24 9.43
N LYS A 388 35.04 -9.08 9.50
CA LYS A 388 33.68 -8.71 9.06
C LYS A 388 32.89 -8.18 10.25
N LEU A 389 32.29 -7.01 10.10
CA LEU A 389 31.37 -6.42 11.08
C LEU A 389 30.24 -5.65 10.38
N PRO A 390 29.13 -5.35 11.07
CA PRO A 390 28.10 -4.46 10.53
C PRO A 390 28.64 -3.06 10.28
N TYR A 391 28.34 -2.46 9.13
CA TYR A 391 28.75 -1.09 8.81
C TYR A 391 28.26 -0.07 9.84
N ALA A 392 27.08 -0.28 10.43
CA ALA A 392 26.58 0.52 11.54
C ALA A 392 27.53 0.50 12.77
N CYS A 393 28.15 -0.64 13.07
CA CYS A 393 29.15 -0.73 14.15
C CYS A 393 30.42 0.05 13.81
N LYS A 394 30.88 0.03 12.55
CA LYS A 394 31.97 0.90 12.10
C LYS A 394 31.64 2.37 12.31
N LEU A 395 30.42 2.80 11.97
CA LEU A 395 30.00 4.20 12.18
C LEU A 395 30.04 4.56 13.67
N LEU A 396 29.50 3.71 14.54
CA LEU A 396 29.55 3.92 15.99
C LEU A 396 30.99 4.11 16.50
N ILE A 397 31.93 3.28 16.03
CA ILE A 397 33.35 3.39 16.39
C ILE A 397 33.91 4.76 15.97
N GLN A 398 33.55 5.25 14.78
CA GLN A 398 34.00 6.56 14.27
C GLN A 398 33.34 7.73 15.03
N GLU A 399 32.07 7.61 15.42
CA GLU A 399 31.39 8.60 16.26
C GLU A 399 32.01 8.68 17.64
N LEU A 400 32.33 7.55 18.28
CA LEU A 400 33.08 7.52 19.54
C LEU A 400 34.45 8.21 19.43
N GLN A 401 35.18 7.94 18.34
CA GLN A 401 36.46 8.62 18.07
C GLN A 401 36.31 10.14 17.93
N SER A 402 35.22 10.61 17.32
CA SER A 402 34.93 12.05 17.22
C SER A 402 34.66 12.72 18.58
N MET A 403 34.21 11.95 19.56
CA MET A 403 34.02 12.38 20.96
C MET A 403 35.27 12.21 21.82
N ASN A 404 36.44 11.96 21.22
CA ASN A 404 37.70 11.65 21.91
C ASN A 404 37.68 10.37 22.76
N ILE A 405 36.72 9.47 22.51
CA ILE A 405 36.71 8.13 23.09
C ILE A 405 37.48 7.22 22.14
N VAL A 406 38.48 6.49 22.65
CA VAL A 406 39.34 5.62 21.82
C VAL A 406 38.92 4.15 21.98
N PRO A 407 37.98 3.64 21.15
CA PRO A 407 37.60 2.22 21.17
C PRO A 407 38.73 1.36 20.59
N ARG A 408 39.43 0.62 21.44
CA ARG A 408 40.48 -0.33 21.02
C ARG A 408 39.90 -1.74 20.92
N LEU A 409 39.88 -2.29 19.71
CA LEU A 409 39.47 -3.67 19.45
C LEU A 409 40.60 -4.64 19.81
N LYS A 410 40.33 -5.55 20.76
CA LYS A 410 41.22 -6.68 21.05
C LYS A 410 40.80 -7.85 20.19
N LEU A 411 41.68 -8.27 19.29
CA LEU A 411 41.44 -9.39 18.40
C LEU A 411 41.84 -10.68 19.10
N ALA A 412 40.99 -11.70 18.99
CA ALA A 412 41.30 -13.07 19.39
C ALA A 412 41.16 -13.97 18.15
N GLU A 413 41.90 -15.07 18.11
CA GLU A 413 41.69 -16.10 17.10
C GLU A 413 40.33 -16.76 17.33
N ALA A 414 39.62 -17.01 16.22
CA ALA A 414 38.25 -17.50 16.22
C ALA A 414 38.17 -19.00 16.46
#